data_AF-A0A818TNC4-F1
#
_entry.id   AF-A0A818TNC4-F1
#
_cell.length_a   1.000
_cell.length_b   1.000
_cell.length_c   1.000
_cell.angle_alpha   90.00
_cell.angle_beta   90.00
_cell.angle_gamma   90.00
#
_symmetry.space_group_name_H-M   'P 1'
#
loop_
_entity.id
_entity.type
_entity.pdbx_description
1 polymer ?
#
loop_
_entity_poly.entity_id
_entity_poly.type
_entity_poly.pdbx_seq_one_letter_code
_entity_poly.pdbx_strand_id
1 'polypeptide(L)'
;MINVVKKSSSNYRDELLIAKTANNIYSKTNNNNKELIQIERQQQIEEEKKLLDKQKDLDKEMKEAEYLIQEGTNRLENGLKNGSLSEIYAAKLLIAGGHEKITATNEKQRQVTNELDKLRLKRKDALVHEQSTNKKLKKI
;
A
#
# COMPACT_ATOMS: atom_id res chain seq x y z
N MET A 1 37.29 -53.18 -25.01
CA MET A 1 35.98 -52.51 -25.19
C MET A 1 35.13 -52.42 -23.91
N ILE A 2 35.01 -53.49 -23.10
CA ILE A 2 34.15 -53.54 -21.90
C ILE A 2 34.48 -52.47 -20.83
N ASN A 3 35.76 -52.16 -20.60
CA ASN A 3 36.16 -51.15 -19.61
C ASN A 3 35.83 -49.70 -20.01
N VAL A 4 35.88 -49.37 -21.30
CA VAL A 4 35.57 -48.01 -21.79
C VAL A 4 34.07 -47.74 -21.65
N VAL A 5 33.22 -48.70 -22.04
CA VAL A 5 31.76 -48.59 -21.93
C VAL A 5 31.29 -48.49 -20.46
N LYS A 6 31.91 -49.25 -19.55
CA LYS A 6 31.62 -49.15 -18.10
C LYS A 6 32.01 -47.78 -17.53
N LYS A 7 33.15 -47.21 -17.96
CA LYS A 7 33.64 -45.90 -17.50
C LYS A 7 32.76 -44.76 -18.03
N SER A 8 32.34 -44.80 -19.30
CA SER A 8 31.42 -43.83 -19.88
C SER A 8 30.02 -43.88 -19.23
N SER A 9 29.52 -45.06 -18.89
CA SER A 9 28.24 -45.24 -18.19
C SER A 9 28.28 -44.71 -16.75
N SER A 10 29.40 -44.91 -16.04
CA SER A 10 29.66 -44.30 -14.74
C SER A 10 29.64 -42.78 -14.82
N ASN A 11 30.42 -42.20 -15.74
CA ASN A 11 30.49 -40.75 -15.92
C ASN A 11 29.12 -40.14 -16.26
N TYR A 12 28.33 -40.80 -17.12
CA TYR A 12 26.97 -40.35 -17.44
C TYR A 12 26.03 -40.39 -16.23
N ARG A 13 26.13 -41.42 -15.36
CA ARG A 13 25.36 -41.48 -14.12
C ARG A 13 25.73 -40.35 -13.16
N ASP A 14 27.02 -40.04 -13.04
CA ASP A 14 27.51 -38.98 -12.17
C ASP A 14 27.07 -37.59 -12.69
N GLU A 15 27.18 -37.34 -14.00
CA GLU A 15 26.66 -36.12 -14.64
C GLU A 15 25.14 -35.96 -14.46
N LEU A 16 24.38 -37.05 -14.60
CA LEU A 16 22.94 -37.04 -14.38
C LEU A 16 22.58 -36.74 -12.91
N LEU A 17 23.36 -37.26 -11.95
CA LEU A 17 23.16 -37.00 -10.52
C LEU A 17 23.44 -35.53 -10.17
N ILE A 18 24.51 -34.96 -10.75
CA ILE A 18 24.85 -33.55 -10.62
C ILE A 18 23.74 -32.68 -11.20
N ALA A 19 23.26 -33.00 -12.41
CA ALA A 19 22.17 -32.26 -13.06
C ALA A 19 20.85 -32.30 -12.25
N LYS A 20 20.50 -33.47 -11.68
CA LYS A 20 19.32 -33.61 -10.81
C LYS A 20 19.45 -32.81 -9.52
N THR A 21 20.63 -32.85 -8.89
CA THR A 21 20.92 -32.09 -7.68
C THR A 21 20.85 -30.59 -7.94
N ALA A 22 21.46 -30.11 -9.02
CA ALA A 22 21.40 -28.72 -9.44
C ALA A 22 19.96 -28.26 -9.74
N ASN A 23 19.16 -29.08 -10.43
CA ASN A 23 17.77 -28.77 -10.73
C ASN A 23 16.89 -28.71 -9.46
N ASN A 24 17.12 -29.60 -8.49
CA ASN A 24 16.43 -29.58 -7.20
C ASN A 24 16.80 -28.35 -6.35
N ILE A 25 18.06 -27.94 -6.35
CA ILE A 25 18.49 -26.71 -5.68
C ILE A 25 17.83 -25.50 -6.33
N TYR A 26 17.89 -25.40 -7.66
CA TYR A 26 17.28 -24.31 -8.42
C TYR A 26 15.76 -24.23 -8.19
N SER A 27 15.05 -25.36 -8.27
CA SER A 27 13.59 -25.40 -8.06
C SER A 27 13.20 -25.01 -6.64
N LYS A 28 13.94 -25.46 -5.62
CA LYS A 28 13.73 -25.08 -4.23
C LYS A 28 13.96 -23.58 -3.99
N THR A 29 15.05 -23.03 -4.51
CA THR A 29 15.34 -21.59 -4.43
C THR A 29 14.28 -20.76 -5.15
N ASN A 30 13.84 -21.20 -6.34
CA ASN A 30 12.80 -20.52 -7.09
C ASN A 30 11.45 -20.52 -6.35
N ASN A 31 11.08 -21.64 -5.72
CA ASN A 31 9.84 -21.73 -4.92
C ASN A 31 9.91 -20.84 -3.67
N ASN A 32 11.01 -20.85 -2.93
CA ASN A 32 11.20 -19.97 -1.77
C ASN A 32 11.09 -18.48 -2.16
N ASN A 33 11.69 -18.09 -3.30
CA ASN A 33 11.61 -16.72 -3.79
C ASN A 33 10.17 -16.33 -4.18
N LYS A 34 9.39 -17.24 -4.78
CA LYS A 34 7.98 -16.98 -5.11
C LYS A 34 7.12 -16.78 -3.86
N GLU A 35 7.32 -17.60 -2.82
CA GLU A 35 6.60 -17.45 -1.55
C GLU A 35 6.90 -16.11 -0.88
N LEU A 36 8.18 -15.71 -0.83
CA LEU A 36 8.57 -14.40 -0.28
C LEU A 36 7.91 -13.24 -1.04
N ILE A 37 7.93 -13.26 -2.37
CA ILE A 37 7.27 -12.24 -3.21
C ILE A 37 5.76 -12.20 -2.94
N GLN A 38 5.13 -13.36 -2.76
CA GLN A 38 3.70 -13.44 -2.47
C GLN A 38 3.36 -12.86 -1.08
N ILE A 39 4.19 -13.13 -0.08
CA ILE A 39 4.05 -12.57 1.27
C ILE A 39 4.21 -11.04 1.23
N GLU A 40 5.26 -10.52 0.56
CA GLU A 40 5.47 -9.08 0.42
C GLU A 40 4.30 -8.39 -0.29
N ARG A 41 3.76 -9.00 -1.36
CA ARG A 41 2.57 -8.47 -2.05
C ARG A 41 1.35 -8.44 -1.13
N GLN A 42 1.14 -9.51 -0.35
CA GLN A 42 0.02 -9.58 0.57
C GLN A 42 0.11 -8.50 1.65
N GLN A 43 1.31 -8.28 2.20
CA GLN A 43 1.59 -7.20 3.15
C GLN A 43 1.29 -5.82 2.54
N GLN A 44 1.75 -5.55 1.32
CA GLN A 44 1.47 -4.30 0.62
C GLN A 44 -0.03 -4.06 0.37
N ILE A 45 -0.79 -5.12 0.03
CA ILE A 45 -2.25 -5.03 -0.15
C ILE A 45 -2.93 -4.71 1.19
N GLU A 46 -2.48 -5.34 2.28
CA GLU A 46 -3.05 -5.10 3.60
C GLU A 46 -2.74 -3.68 4.11
N GLU A 47 -1.52 -3.19 3.88
CA GLU A 47 -1.13 -1.80 4.18
C GLU A 47 -1.95 -0.80 3.36
N GLU A 48 -2.13 -1.02 2.06
CA GLU A 48 -2.98 -0.15 1.22
C GLU A 48 -4.42 -0.13 1.74
N LYS A 49 -4.97 -1.29 2.13
CA LYS A 49 -6.32 -1.36 2.68
C LYS A 49 -6.46 -0.52 3.95
N LYS A 50 -5.49 -0.62 4.87
CA LYS A 50 -5.46 0.20 6.11
C LYS A 50 -5.42 1.69 5.80
N LEU A 51 -4.63 2.09 4.81
CA LEU A 51 -4.55 3.50 4.39
C LEU A 51 -5.85 4.00 3.74
N LEU A 52 -6.50 3.17 2.92
CA LEU A 52 -7.79 3.51 2.32
C LEU A 52 -8.91 3.60 3.35
N ASP A 53 -8.92 2.71 4.36
CA ASP A 53 -9.90 2.79 5.44
C ASP A 53 -9.66 4.04 6.29
N LYS A 54 -8.41 4.37 6.60
CA LYS A 54 -8.04 5.64 7.26
C LYS A 54 -8.48 6.86 6.43
N GLN A 55 -8.38 6.80 5.11
CA GLN A 55 -8.85 7.89 4.23
C GLN A 55 -10.36 8.09 4.34
N LYS A 56 -11.16 7.01 4.39
CA LYS A 56 -12.62 7.10 4.61
C LYS A 56 -12.96 7.69 5.97
N ASP A 57 -12.22 7.32 7.01
CA ASP A 57 -12.41 7.88 8.35
C ASP A 57 -12.12 9.38 8.38
N LEU A 58 -11.05 9.82 7.71
CA LEU A 58 -10.74 11.25 7.56
C LEU A 58 -11.81 11.99 6.76
N ASP A 59 -12.37 11.41 5.70
CA ASP A 59 -13.48 12.00 4.95
C ASP A 59 -14.73 12.17 5.82
N LYS A 60 -14.98 11.24 6.75
CA LYS A 60 -16.05 11.35 7.73
C LYS A 60 -15.77 12.47 8.74
N GLU A 61 -14.55 12.58 9.25
CA GLU A 61 -14.13 13.68 10.13
C GLU A 61 -14.31 15.05 9.45
N MET A 62 -14.00 15.16 8.14
CA MET A 62 -14.23 16.39 7.38
C MET A 62 -15.71 16.77 7.33
N LYS A 63 -16.60 15.81 7.05
CA LYS A 63 -18.05 16.04 7.01
C LYS A 63 -18.60 16.48 8.38
N GLU A 64 -18.11 15.88 9.45
CA GLU A 64 -18.47 16.29 10.82
C GLU A 64 -18.01 17.72 11.11
N ALA A 65 -16.82 18.11 10.62
CA ALA A 65 -16.32 19.47 10.76
C ALA A 65 -17.13 20.49 9.92
N GLU A 66 -17.53 20.12 8.69
CA GLU A 66 -18.43 20.92 7.86
C GLU A 66 -19.79 21.14 8.54
N TYR A 67 -20.33 20.10 9.19
CA TYR A 67 -21.57 20.21 9.96
C TYR A 67 -21.44 21.21 11.13
N LEU A 68 -20.30 21.21 11.84
CA LEU A 68 -20.05 22.21 12.89
C LEU A 68 -20.03 23.64 12.36
N ILE A 69 -19.43 23.85 11.18
CA ILE A 69 -19.41 25.16 10.52
C ILE A 69 -20.83 25.57 10.11
N GLN A 70 -21.60 24.65 9.54
CA GLN A 70 -22.98 24.91 9.14
C GLN A 70 -23.86 25.27 10.34
N GLU A 71 -23.80 24.50 11.42
CA GLU A 71 -24.55 24.77 12.66
C GLU A 71 -24.10 26.11 13.28
N GLY A 72 -22.80 26.37 13.32
CA GLY A 72 -22.27 27.66 13.76
C GLY A 72 -22.77 28.81 12.90
N THR A 73 -22.86 28.64 11.58
CA THR A 73 -23.37 29.66 10.65
C THR A 73 -24.86 29.94 10.89
N ASN A 74 -25.68 28.90 11.05
CA ASN A 74 -27.10 29.04 11.36
C ASN A 74 -27.32 29.79 12.68
N ARG A 75 -26.54 29.45 13.71
CA ARG A 75 -26.57 30.14 15.01
C ARG A 75 -26.12 31.60 14.91
N LEU A 76 -25.13 31.88 14.07
CA LEU A 76 -24.67 33.25 13.84
C LEU A 76 -25.78 34.10 13.24
N GLU A 77 -26.47 33.60 12.22
CA GLU A 77 -27.59 34.30 11.60
C GLU A 77 -28.73 34.57 12.59
N ASN A 78 -29.09 33.58 13.40
CA ASN A 78 -30.12 33.73 14.42
C ASN A 78 -29.71 34.73 15.52
N GLY A 79 -28.47 34.62 16.01
CA GLY A 79 -27.93 35.53 17.00
C GLY A 79 -27.88 36.98 16.51
N LEU A 80 -27.56 37.20 15.23
CA LEU A 80 -27.59 38.52 14.59
C LEU A 80 -29.02 39.06 14.43
N LYS A 81 -29.98 38.22 14.05
CA LYS A 81 -31.41 38.62 13.93
C LYS A 81 -32.01 39.00 15.28
N ASN A 82 -31.67 38.25 16.33
CA ASN A 82 -32.27 38.39 17.65
C ASN A 82 -31.45 39.29 18.61
N GLY A 83 -30.29 39.79 18.16
CA GLY A 83 -29.38 40.59 18.99
C GLY A 83 -28.72 39.81 20.14
N SER A 84 -28.69 38.47 20.07
CA SER A 84 -28.15 37.61 21.12
C SER A 84 -26.64 37.46 21.00
N LEU A 85 -25.90 38.20 21.83
CA LEU A 85 -24.44 38.10 21.95
C LEU A 85 -23.96 36.68 22.32
N SER A 86 -24.73 35.96 23.14
CA SER A 86 -24.41 34.59 23.56
C SER A 86 -24.44 33.63 22.37
N GLU A 87 -25.47 33.72 21.53
CA GLU A 87 -25.56 32.89 20.31
C GLU A 87 -24.46 33.22 19.31
N ILE A 88 -24.15 34.51 19.13
CA ILE A 88 -23.05 34.96 18.27
C ILE A 88 -21.71 34.38 18.74
N TYR A 89 -21.47 34.36 20.07
CA TYR A 89 -20.23 33.81 20.62
C TYR A 89 -20.16 32.28 20.44
N ALA A 90 -21.23 31.56 20.75
CA ALA A 90 -21.31 30.12 20.56
C ALA A 90 -21.12 29.73 19.07
N ALA A 91 -21.73 30.49 18.16
CA ALA A 91 -21.57 30.33 16.72
C ALA A 91 -20.11 30.45 16.28
N LYS A 92 -19.42 31.51 16.72
CA LYS A 92 -18.01 31.73 16.38
C LYS A 92 -17.11 30.59 16.85
N LEU A 93 -17.36 30.04 18.04
CA LEU A 93 -16.61 28.89 18.56
C LEU A 93 -16.81 27.63 17.70
N LEU A 94 -18.04 27.36 17.26
CA LEU A 94 -18.35 26.22 16.40
C LEU A 94 -17.68 26.34 15.02
N ILE A 95 -17.74 27.54 14.41
CA ILE A 95 -17.11 27.82 13.12
C ILE A 95 -15.58 27.68 13.23
N ALA A 96 -14.97 28.30 14.24
CA ALA A 96 -13.53 28.24 14.46
C ALA A 96 -13.07 26.79 14.69
N GLY A 97 -13.73 26.05 15.58
CA GLY A 97 -13.41 24.65 15.85
C GLY A 97 -13.61 23.75 14.63
N GLY A 98 -14.61 24.01 13.80
CA GLY A 98 -14.80 23.33 12.52
C GLY A 98 -13.66 23.58 11.54
N HIS A 99 -13.22 24.83 11.37
CA HIS A 99 -12.07 25.16 10.51
C HIS A 99 -10.75 24.56 11.01
N GLU A 100 -10.51 24.56 12.33
CA GLU A 100 -9.34 23.91 12.93
C GLU A 100 -9.35 22.41 12.63
N LYS A 101 -10.50 21.74 12.80
CA LYS A 101 -10.65 20.32 12.44
C LYS A 101 -10.38 20.07 10.96
N ILE A 102 -10.97 20.86 10.05
CA ILE A 102 -10.71 20.72 8.60
C ILE A 102 -9.21 20.85 8.31
N THR A 103 -8.54 21.83 8.90
CA THR A 103 -7.10 22.05 8.69
C THR A 103 -6.28 20.85 9.16
N ALA A 104 -6.56 20.34 10.37
CA ALA A 104 -5.87 19.18 10.91
C ALA A 104 -6.14 17.90 10.09
N THR A 105 -7.40 17.68 9.66
CA THR A 105 -7.80 16.52 8.86
C THR A 105 -7.20 16.57 7.46
N ASN A 106 -7.12 17.75 6.83
CA ASN A 106 -6.45 17.94 5.54
C ASN A 106 -4.96 17.58 5.60
N GLU A 107 -4.27 17.96 6.67
CA GLU A 107 -2.85 17.62 6.84
C GLU A 107 -2.66 16.10 6.98
N LYS A 108 -3.54 15.43 7.74
CA LYS A 108 -3.55 13.96 7.84
C LYS A 108 -3.87 13.29 6.50
N GLN A 109 -4.82 13.83 5.73
CA GLN A 109 -5.14 13.31 4.39
C GLN A 109 -3.93 13.38 3.47
N ARG A 110 -3.21 14.51 3.45
CA ARG A 110 -1.97 14.66 2.67
C ARG A 110 -0.92 13.61 3.04
N GLN A 111 -0.75 13.33 4.33
CA GLN A 111 0.17 12.30 4.80
C GLN A 111 -0.25 10.90 4.29
N VAL A 112 -1.53 10.55 4.40
CA VAL A 112 -2.07 9.27 3.90
C VAL A 112 -1.92 9.15 2.39
N THR A 113 -2.20 10.21 1.63
CA THR A 113 -2.00 10.24 0.17
C THR A 113 -0.53 10.01 -0.20
N ASN A 114 0.40 10.68 0.48
CA ASN A 114 1.84 10.50 0.26
C ASN A 114 2.30 9.06 0.55
N GLU A 115 1.76 8.42 1.60
CA GLU A 115 2.05 7.02 1.92
C GLU A 115 1.50 6.05 0.87
N LEU A 116 0.26 6.29 0.41
CA LEU A 116 -0.35 5.52 -0.69
C LEU A 116 0.45 5.63 -1.98
N ASP A 117 0.91 6.84 -2.33
CA ASP A 117 1.69 7.06 -3.55
C ASP A 117 3.06 6.38 -3.48
N LYS A 118 3.74 6.43 -2.32
CA LYS A 118 4.98 5.67 -2.10
C LYS A 118 4.77 4.17 -2.27
N LEU A 119 3.67 3.63 -1.73
CA LEU A 119 3.35 2.21 -1.83
C LEU A 119 2.98 1.79 -3.26
N ARG A 120 2.24 2.63 -3.99
CA ARG A 120 1.93 2.45 -5.42
C ARG A 120 3.18 2.49 -6.29
N LEU A 121 4.11 3.40 -6.00
CA LEU A 121 5.39 3.49 -6.71
C LEU A 121 6.23 2.22 -6.51
N LYS A 122 6.38 1.76 -5.25
CA LYS A 122 7.08 0.50 -4.94
C LYS A 122 6.50 -0.69 -5.71
N ARG A 123 5.17 -0.81 -5.81
CA ARG A 123 4.52 -1.87 -6.59
C ARG A 123 4.81 -1.76 -8.08
N LYS A 124 4.78 -0.54 -8.64
CA LYS A 124 5.08 -0.30 -10.05
C LYS A 124 6.52 -0.70 -10.37
N ASP A 125 7.48 -0.32 -9.55
CA ASP A 125 8.88 -0.66 -9.75
C ASP A 125 9.12 -2.18 -9.65
N ALA A 126 8.47 -2.86 -8.70
CA ALA A 126 8.52 -4.31 -8.58
C ALA A 126 7.95 -5.02 -9.84
N LEU A 127 6.82 -4.56 -10.37
CA LEU A 127 6.22 -5.10 -11.59
C LEU A 127 7.12 -4.90 -12.83
N VAL A 128 7.73 -3.73 -12.97
CA VAL A 128 8.67 -3.45 -14.07
C VAL A 128 9.89 -4.35 -13.98
N HIS A 129 10.45 -4.55 -12.79
CA HIS A 129 11.58 -5.45 -12.58
C HIS A 129 11.24 -6.89 -12.96
N GLU A 130 10.10 -7.43 -12.52
CA GLU A 130 9.62 -8.78 -12.90
C GLU A 130 9.38 -8.96 -14.41
N GLN A 131 8.87 -7.93 -15.09
CA GLN A 131 8.65 -7.99 -16.54
C GLN A 131 9.97 -7.97 -17.32
N SER A 132 10.96 -7.22 -16.83
CA SER A 132 12.27 -7.10 -17.46
C SER A 132 13.09 -8.40 -17.35
N THR A 133 13.01 -9.10 -16.21
CA THR A 133 13.67 -10.40 -15.99
C THR A 133 13.01 -11.51 -16.81
N ASN A 134 11.69 -11.54 -16.88
CA ASN A 134 10.96 -12.50 -17.74
C ASN A 134 11.24 -12.32 -19.24
N LYS A 135 11.41 -11.08 -19.72
CA LYS A 135 11.81 -10.83 -21.12
C LYS A 135 13.23 -11.30 -21.43
N LYS A 136 14.17 -11.20 -20.49
CA LYS A 136 15.53 -11.71 -20.66
C LYS A 136 15.57 -13.24 -20.72
N LEU A 137 14.76 -13.92 -19.90
CA LEU A 137 14.67 -15.38 -19.90
C LEU A 137 14.04 -15.97 -21.17
N LYS A 138 13.18 -15.23 -21.88
CA LYS A 138 12.60 -15.68 -23.16
C LYS A 138 13.52 -15.51 -24.39
N LYS A 139 14.68 -14.89 -24.23
CA LYS A 139 15.64 -14.64 -25.33
C LYS A 139 16.84 -15.60 -25.33
N ILE A 140 16.89 -16.53 -24.38
CA ILE A 140 17.86 -17.63 -24.28
C ILE A 140 17.11 -18.91 -24.66
#